data_AF-A0A2G6ZLX7-F1
#
_entry.id   AF-A0A2G6ZLX7-F1
#
_cell.length_a   1.000
_cell.length_b   1.000
_cell.length_c   1.000
_cell.angle_alpha   90.00
_cell.angle_beta   90.00
_cell.angle_gamma   90.00
#
_symmetry.space_group_name_H-M   'P 1'
#
loop_
_entity.id
_entity.type
_entity.pdbx_description
1 polymer ?
#
loop_
_entity_poly.entity_id
_entity_poly.type
_entity_poly.pdbx_seq_one_letter_code
_entity_poly.pdbx_strand_id
1 'polypeptide(L)' 'MLQPLTQARSQIALWQGRATQASVTLRNPPPEPTSCCGRGCNGCVWEGYYGALDFWLEDAAEALAAV' A
#
# COMPACT_ATOMS: atom_id res chain seq x y z
N MET A 1 2.65 14.09 -14.31
CA MET A 1 3.33 12.86 -13.85
C MET A 1 2.41 12.14 -12.87
N LEU A 2 1.54 11.25 -13.38
CA LEU A 2 0.51 10.49 -12.63
C LEU A 2 0.99 9.06 -12.34
N GLN A 3 2.20 8.91 -11.78
CA GLN A 3 2.71 7.59 -11.39
C GLN A 3 2.59 7.32 -9.88
N PRO A 4 1.39 7.12 -9.28
CA PRO A 4 1.44 6.52 -7.95
C PRO A 4 0.38 5.45 -7.61
N LEU A 5 -0.55 5.09 -8.51
CA LEU A 5 -1.56 4.04 -8.24
C LEU A 5 -1.19 2.64 -8.72
N THR A 6 -0.80 2.51 -9.99
CA THR A 6 -0.39 1.21 -10.54
C THR A 6 0.80 0.64 -9.79
N GLN A 7 1.74 1.49 -9.39
CA GLN A 7 2.88 1.09 -8.57
C GLN A 7 2.44 0.63 -7.18
N ALA A 8 1.55 1.37 -6.50
CA ALA A 8 1.00 0.97 -5.21
C ALA A 8 0.33 -0.42 -5.27
N ARG A 9 -0.53 -0.65 -6.27
CA ARG A 9 -1.18 -1.95 -6.48
C ARG A 9 -0.19 -3.08 -6.72
N SER A 10 0.83 -2.84 -7.54
CA SER A 10 1.89 -3.81 -7.80
C SER A 10 2.69 -4.14 -6.54
N GLN A 11 3.00 -3.14 -5.69
CA GLN A 11 3.69 -3.38 -4.42
C GLN A 11 2.83 -4.23 -3.48
N ILE A 12 1.55 -3.90 -3.31
CA ILE A 12 0.62 -4.67 -2.47
C ILE A 12 0.59 -6.14 -2.92
N ALA A 13 0.40 -6.38 -4.22
CA ALA A 13 0.34 -7.73 -4.78
C ALA A 13 1.65 -8.51 -4.56
N LEU A 14 2.80 -7.85 -4.70
CA LEU A 14 4.10 -8.45 -4.48
C LEU A 14 4.31 -8.88 -3.03
N TRP A 15 3.98 -8.01 -2.07
CA TRP A 15 4.10 -8.31 -0.64
C TRP A 15 3.11 -9.38 -0.17
N GLN A 16 1.86 -9.34 -0.65
CA GLN A 16 0.89 -10.40 -0.38
C GLN A 16 1.35 -11.75 -0.94
N GLY A 17 1.94 -11.78 -2.14
CA GLY A 17 2.51 -13.00 -2.72
C GLY A 17 3.65 -13.56 -1.88
N ARG A 18 4.56 -12.71 -1.40
CA ARG A 18 5.66 -13.11 -0.52
C ARG A 18 5.16 -13.66 0.81
N ALA A 19 4.22 -12.96 1.45
CA ALA A 19 3.61 -13.41 2.69
C ALA A 19 2.90 -14.76 2.54
N THR A 20 2.19 -14.96 1.43
CA THR A 20 1.55 -16.25 1.13
C THR A 20 2.59 -17.37 1.00
N GLN A 21 3.72 -17.11 0.33
CA GLN A 21 4.81 -18.10 0.21
C GLN A 21 5.49 -18.39 1.57
N ALA A 22 5.67 -17.37 2.40
CA ALA A 22 6.24 -17.50 3.74
C ALA A 22 5.23 -17.98 4.79
N SER A 23 3.97 -18.23 4.42
CA SER A 23 2.87 -18.53 5.34
C SER A 23 2.68 -17.49 6.46
N VAL A 24 2.97 -16.22 6.16
CA VAL A 24 2.81 -15.07 7.05
C VAL A 24 1.44 -14.44 6.81
N THR A 25 0.74 -14.09 7.89
CA THR A 25 -0.50 -13.33 7.81
C THR A 25 -0.20 -11.84 7.88
N LEU A 26 -0.31 -11.13 6.76
CA LEU A 26 -0.21 -9.68 6.71
C LEU A 26 -1.54 -9.00 7.06
N ARG A 27 -1.46 -7.76 7.54
CA ARG A 27 -2.64 -6.90 7.71
C ARG A 27 -3.30 -6.60 6.36
N ASN A 28 -4.58 -6.22 6.38
CA ASN A 28 -5.31 -5.90 5.16
C ASN A 28 -4.81 -4.60 4.50
N PRO A 29 -4.79 -4.56 3.16
CA PRO A 29 -4.74 -3.39 2.30
C PRO A 29 -5.29 -2.08 2.86
N PRO A 30 -4.64 -0.90 2.85
CA PRO A 30 -5.44 0.33 2.91
C PRO A 30 -6.37 0.38 1.68
N PRO A 31 -7.67 0.73 1.85
CA PRO A 31 -8.61 0.77 0.74
C PRO A 31 -8.26 1.91 -0.22
N GLU A 32 -8.31 1.64 -1.52
CA GLU A 32 -8.08 2.65 -2.55
C GLU A 32 -9.18 3.71 -2.50
N PRO A 33 -8.86 5.01 -2.40
CA PRO A 33 -9.88 6.05 -2.41
C PRO A 33 -10.57 6.13 -3.77
N THR A 34 -11.90 6.18 -3.75
CA THR A 34 -12.75 6.13 -4.96
C THR A 34 -12.96 7.49 -5.63
N SER A 35 -12.53 8.59 -5.02
CA SER A 35 -12.71 9.95 -5.55
C SER A 35 -11.42 10.75 -5.47
N CYS A 36 -10.91 11.19 -6.62
CA CYS A 36 -9.88 12.22 -6.66
C CYS A 36 -10.56 13.57 -6.48
N CYS A 37 -10.22 14.33 -5.43
CA CYS A 37 -10.92 15.56 -5.07
C CYS A 37 -10.74 16.72 -6.07
N GLY A 38 -10.03 16.51 -7.19
CA GLY A 38 -9.89 17.47 -8.31
C GLY A 38 -9.16 18.77 -7.98
N ARG A 39 -8.80 19.01 -6.71
CA ARG A 39 -8.18 20.25 -6.20
C ARG A 39 -6.64 20.29 -6.32
N GLY A 40 -6.04 19.25 -6.89
CA GLY A 40 -4.59 19.08 -6.95
C GLY A 40 -4.09 17.95 -6.02
N CYS A 41 -2.80 17.65 -6.05
CA CYS A 41 -2.21 16.56 -5.27
C CYS A 41 -2.03 16.92 -3.78
N ASN A 42 -1.78 18.19 -3.47
CA ASN A 42 -1.57 18.66 -2.09
C ASN A 42 -2.87 18.57 -1.28
N GLY A 43 -2.89 17.71 -0.26
CA GLY A 43 -4.07 17.48 0.58
C GLY A 43 -5.16 16.61 -0.06
N CYS A 44 -4.82 15.84 -1.10
CA CYS A 44 -5.75 14.88 -1.69
C CYS A 44 -5.87 13.63 -0.79
N VAL A 45 -7.00 12.92 -0.87
CA VAL A 45 -7.20 11.62 -0.19
C VAL A 45 -6.08 10.61 -0.50
N TRP A 46 -5.40 10.81 -1.62
CA TRP A 46 -4.21 10.08 -2.03
C TRP A 46 -3.04 10.23 -1.06
N GLU A 47 -2.82 11.39 -0.44
CA GLU A 47 -1.72 11.58 0.53
C GLU A 47 -1.93 10.69 1.76
N GLY A 48 -3.16 10.66 2.29
CA GLY A 48 -3.52 9.76 3.38
C GLY A 48 -3.41 8.29 2.99
N TYR A 49 -3.83 7.95 1.76
CA TYR A 49 -3.67 6.61 1.21
C TYR A 49 -2.19 6.20 1.08
N TYR A 50 -1.33 7.06 0.55
CA TYR A 50 0.11 6.76 0.41
C TYR A 50 0.80 6.67 1.77
N GLY A 51 0.45 7.53 2.74
CA GLY A 51 0.97 7.41 4.10
C GLY A 51 0.54 6.11 4.78
N ALA A 52 -0.73 5.71 4.63
CA ALA A 52 -1.22 4.43 5.15
C ALA A 52 -0.58 3.23 4.43
N LEU A 53 -0.33 3.34 3.13
CA LEU A 53 0.33 2.32 2.34
C LEU A 53 1.79 2.15 2.75
N ASP A 54 2.52 3.24 2.94
CA ASP A 54 3.91 3.21 3.39
C ASP A 54 4.03 2.48 4.73
N PHE A 55 3.18 2.84 5.70
CA PHE A 55 3.11 2.15 6.98
C PHE A 55 2.76 0.66 6.85
N TRP A 56 1.87 0.29 5.92
CA TRP A 56 1.55 -1.11 5.64
C TRP A 56 2.72 -1.88 5.03
N LEU A 57 3.51 -1.25 4.14
CA LEU A 57 4.68 -1.86 3.53
C LEU A 57 5.77 -2.14 4.57
N GLU A 58 6.01 -1.19 5.48
CA GLU A 58 6.96 -1.36 6.59
C GLU A 58 6.53 -2.52 7.51
N ASP A 59 5.26 -2.58 7.88
CA ASP A 59 4.71 -3.68 8.68
C ASP A 59 4.81 -5.04 7.96
N ALA A 60 4.57 -5.06 6.65
CA ALA A 60 4.72 -6.27 5.86
C ALA A 60 6.18 -6.74 5.77
N ALA A 61 7.12 -5.80 5.67
CA ALA A 61 8.54 -6.08 5.71
C ALA A 61 8.96 -6.65 7.07
N GLU A 62 8.49 -6.06 8.17
CA GLU A 62 8.78 -6.52 9.53
C GLU A 62 8.20 -7.93 9.78
N ALA A 63 6.95 -8.17 9.38
CA ALA A 63 6.30 -9.48 9.51
C ALA A 63 7.03 -10.58 8.73
N LEU A 64 7.56 -10.25 7.54
CA LEU A 64 8.34 -11.19 6.74
C LEU A 64 9.78 -11.36 7.23
N ALA A 65 10.38 -10.34 7.84
CA ALA A 65 11.70 -10.43 8.46
C ALA A 65 11.68 -11.28 9.74
N ALA A 66 10.50 -11.45 10.35
CA ALA A 66 10.30 -12.26 11.55
C ALA A 66 10.07 -13.76 11.29
N VAL A 67 10.08 -14.20 10.01
CA VAL A 67 10.04 -15.63 9.60
C VAL A 67 11.43 -16.19 9.39
#